data_AF-A0A2M9A4N8-F1
#
_entry.id   AF-A0A2M9A4N8-F1
#
_cell.length_a   1.000
_cell.length_b   1.000
_cell.length_c   1.000
_cell.angle_alpha   90.00
_cell.angle_beta   90.00
_cell.angle_gamma   90.00
#
_symmetry.space_group_name_H-M   'P 1'
#
loop_
_entity.id
_entity.type
_entity.pdbx_description
1 polymer ?
#
loop_
_entity_poly.entity_id
_entity_poly.type
_entity_poly.pdbx_seq_one_letter_code
_entity_poly.pdbx_strand_id
1 'polypeptide(L)'
;MIDGSFVEFLDHLNYGDELWIKYKGVIYFIQGWIEKSDDTKRHCVLECHSFATDPVTKLFHAEADSMAECAKKLLAAPVFDGKKLTEIEQDVQWVDDEME
;
A
#
# COMPACT_ATOMS: atom_id res chain seq x y z
N MET A 1 5.65 7.10 -8.63
CA MET A 1 5.36 6.68 -10.02
C MET A 1 4.43 7.70 -10.64
N ILE A 2 4.93 8.73 -11.32
CA ILE A 2 4.08 9.68 -12.07
C ILE A 2 3.48 8.98 -13.31
N ASP A 3 2.18 9.18 -13.55
CA ASP A 3 1.41 8.61 -14.68
C ASP A 3 1.47 7.07 -14.81
N GLY A 4 1.68 6.39 -13.69
CA GLY A 4 1.71 4.93 -13.62
C GLY A 4 0.39 4.24 -13.99
N SER A 5 0.46 2.93 -14.22
CA SER A 5 -0.72 2.08 -14.37
C SER A 5 -1.01 1.27 -13.11
N PHE A 6 -2.27 0.86 -12.94
CA PHE A 6 -2.66 -0.07 -11.87
C PHE A 6 -1.86 -1.38 -11.92
N VAL A 7 -1.46 -1.84 -13.11
CA VAL A 7 -0.66 -3.06 -13.29
C VAL A 7 0.75 -2.88 -12.75
N GLU A 8 1.40 -1.76 -13.04
CA GLU A 8 2.73 -1.44 -12.49
C GLU A 8 2.67 -1.33 -10.97
N PHE A 9 1.67 -0.63 -10.44
CA PHE A 9 1.45 -0.55 -9.00
C PHE A 9 1.33 -1.93 -8.35
N LEU A 10 0.57 -2.86 -8.96
CA LEU A 10 0.44 -4.22 -8.45
C LEU A 10 1.77 -4.97 -8.46
N ASP A 11 2.62 -4.76 -9.46
CA ASP A 11 3.94 -5.38 -9.52
C ASP A 11 4.80 -4.91 -8.33
N HIS A 12 4.94 -3.60 -8.16
CA HIS A 12 5.69 -2.99 -7.06
C HIS A 12 5.13 -3.38 -5.68
N LEU A 13 3.80 -3.43 -5.54
CA LEU A 13 3.15 -3.85 -4.29
C LEU A 13 3.50 -5.30 -3.92
N ASN A 14 3.63 -6.19 -4.90
CA ASN A 14 4.04 -7.58 -4.67
C ASN A 14 5.50 -7.72 -4.22
N TYR A 15 6.35 -6.73 -4.47
CA TYR A 15 7.73 -6.67 -3.97
C TYR A 15 7.87 -5.91 -2.65
N GLY A 16 6.84 -5.17 -2.26
CA GLY A 16 6.80 -4.40 -1.01
C GLY A 16 7.43 -3.02 -1.16
N ASP A 17 7.58 -2.54 -2.39
CA ASP A 17 8.13 -1.22 -2.66
C ASP A 17 7.30 -0.12 -2.00
N GLU A 18 7.97 0.99 -1.70
CA GLU A 18 7.34 2.20 -1.21
C GLU A 18 6.49 2.84 -2.31
N LEU A 19 5.20 3.00 -2.03
CA LEU A 19 4.21 3.45 -3.00
C LEU A 19 3.39 4.59 -2.43
N TRP A 20 3.27 5.64 -3.22
CA TRP A 20 2.48 6.82 -2.89
C TRP A 20 1.30 6.94 -3.86
N ILE A 21 0.11 7.09 -3.29
CA ILE A 21 -1.11 7.30 -4.07
C ILE A 21 -1.91 8.44 -3.49
N LYS A 22 -2.62 9.16 -4.35
CA LYS A 22 -3.53 10.22 -3.97
C LYS A 22 -4.94 9.88 -4.42
N TYR A 23 -5.88 9.90 -3.48
CA TYR A 23 -7.29 9.61 -3.72
C TYR A 23 -8.15 10.65 -2.99
N LYS A 24 -9.05 11.32 -3.73
CA LYS A 24 -9.88 12.43 -3.23
C LYS A 24 -9.08 13.53 -2.50
N GLY A 25 -7.86 13.82 -2.96
CA GLY A 25 -6.99 14.83 -2.35
C GLY A 25 -6.30 14.40 -1.06
N VAL A 26 -6.47 13.14 -0.63
CA VAL A 26 -5.74 12.55 0.50
C VAL A 26 -4.58 11.71 -0.04
N ILE A 27 -3.39 11.91 0.53
CA ILE A 27 -2.20 11.10 0.23
C ILE A 27 -2.18 9.86 1.13
N TYR A 28 -1.88 8.73 0.52
CA TYR A 28 -1.68 7.45 1.19
C TYR A 28 -0.30 6.92 0.87
N PHE A 29 0.37 6.41 1.90
CA PHE A 29 1.67 5.78 1.80
C PHE A 29 1.54 4.29 2.09
N ILE A 30 2.06 3.46 1.20
CA ILE A 30 2.06 2.02 1.31
C ILE A 30 3.51 1.55 1.29
N GLN A 31 3.87 0.69 2.25
CA GLN A 31 5.22 0.16 2.34
C GLN A 31 5.17 -1.29 2.80
N GLY A 32 6.10 -2.10 2.28
CA GLY A 32 6.31 -3.47 2.72
C GLY A 32 7.76 -3.72 3.10
N TRP A 33 7.99 -4.61 4.06
CA TRP A 33 9.35 -5.06 4.40
C TRP A 33 9.34 -6.51 4.85
N ILE A 34 10.53 -7.13 4.82
CA ILE A 34 10.75 -8.46 5.37
C ILE A 34 11.34 -8.28 6.77
N GLU A 35 10.60 -8.72 7.77
CA GLU A 35 11.10 -8.83 9.13
C GLU A 35 12.02 -10.05 9.22
N LYS A 36 13.27 -9.82 9.64
CA LYS A 36 14.20 -10.92 9.91
C LYS A 36 13.78 -11.59 11.22
N SER A 37 13.10 -12.72 11.13
CA SER A 37 12.94 -13.63 12.26
C SER A 37 14.09 -14.64 12.28
N ASP A 38 14.51 -15.05 13.48
CA ASP A 38 15.61 -16.01 13.72
C ASP A 38 15.33 -17.44 13.23
N ASP A 39 14.16 -17.68 12.64
CA ASP A 39 13.75 -18.99 12.16
C ASP A 39 13.48 -18.96 10.64
N THR A 40 13.57 -20.12 10.02
CA THR A 40 13.55 -20.43 8.58
C THR A 40 12.36 -19.90 7.74
N LYS A 41 11.50 -19.06 8.30
CA LYS A 41 10.33 -18.47 7.64
C LYS A 41 10.52 -16.96 7.42
N ARG A 42 10.25 -16.53 6.18
CA ARG A 42 10.20 -15.10 5.84
C ARG A 42 8.91 -14.54 6.44
N HIS A 43 9.04 -13.51 7.27
CA HIS A 43 7.91 -12.78 7.80
C HIS A 43 7.79 -11.45 7.05
N CYS A 44 6.82 -11.35 6.14
CA CYS A 44 6.56 -10.13 5.37
C CYS A 44 5.52 -9.27 6.09
N VAL A 45 5.77 -7.97 6.16
CA VAL A 45 4.85 -6.97 6.71
C VAL A 45 4.49 -5.99 5.62
N LEU A 46 3.23 -5.54 5.59
CA LEU A 46 2.76 -4.47 4.70
C LEU A 46 1.82 -3.54 5.46
N GLU A 47 2.05 -2.25 5.34
CA GLU A 47 1.25 -1.21 5.98
C GLU A 47 0.72 -0.20 4.95
N CYS A 48 -0.42 0.40 5.28
CA CYS A 48 -0.93 1.58 4.59
C CYS A 48 -1.24 2.68 5.61
N HIS A 49 -0.74 3.88 5.33
CA HIS A 49 -0.86 5.07 6.16
C HIS A 49 -1.57 6.18 5.39
N SER A 50 -2.37 6.98 6.08
CA SER A 50 -3.07 8.13 5.52
C SER A 50 -2.55 9.43 6.13
N PHE A 51 -2.27 10.38 5.23
CA PHE A 51 -1.84 11.74 5.55
C PHE A 51 -3.03 12.72 5.58
N ALA A 52 -4.26 12.21 5.75
CA ALA A 52 -5.45 13.05 5.91
C ALA A 52 -5.42 13.92 7.18
N THR A 53 -4.67 13.50 8.19
CA THR A 53 -4.57 14.15 9.50
C THR A 53 -3.11 14.20 9.96
N ASP A 54 -2.79 15.16 10.82
CA ASP A 54 -1.59 15.15 11.64
C ASP A 54 -2.00 14.80 13.09
N PRO A 55 -1.52 13.69 13.68
CA PRO A 55 -0.53 12.76 13.14
C PRO A 55 -1.08 11.84 12.04
N VAL A 56 -0.15 11.31 11.23
CA VAL A 56 -0.40 10.28 10.20
C VAL A 56 -1.10 9.06 10.82
N THR A 57 -2.14 8.57 10.16
CA THR A 57 -2.95 7.45 10.66
C THR A 57 -2.62 6.15 9.93
N LYS A 58 -2.26 5.09 10.66
CA LYS A 58 -2.18 3.74 10.09
C LYS A 58 -3.58 3.19 9.82
N LEU A 59 -3.91 2.95 8.56
CA LEU A 59 -5.20 2.41 8.14
C LEU A 59 -5.18 0.89 7.95
N PHE A 60 -4.03 0.32 7.62
CA PHE A 60 -3.90 -1.10 7.32
C PHE A 60 -2.58 -1.67 7.82
N HIS A 61 -2.62 -2.94 8.20
CA HIS A 61 -1.48 -3.73 8.62
C HIS A 61 -1.74 -5.20 8.25
N ALA A 62 -0.78 -5.83 7.56
CA ALA A 62 -0.83 -7.25 7.27
C ALA A 62 0.53 -7.91 7.45
N GLU A 63 0.48 -9.13 7.94
CA GLU A 63 1.62 -10.04 8.08
C GLU A 63 1.33 -11.35 7.34
N ALA A 64 2.32 -11.90 6.64
CA ALA A 64 2.23 -13.19 5.94
C ALA A 64 3.61 -13.78 5.62
N ASP A 65 3.63 -15.03 5.12
CA ASP A 65 4.87 -15.72 4.72
C ASP A 65 5.46 -15.18 3.39
N SER A 66 4.71 -14.32 2.68
CA SER A 66 5.16 -13.67 1.44
C SER A 66 4.50 -12.31 1.22
N MET A 67 5.21 -11.41 0.53
CA MET A 67 4.71 -10.08 0.23
C MET A 67 3.47 -10.10 -0.67
N ALA A 68 3.41 -11.05 -1.62
CA ALA A 68 2.23 -11.25 -2.45
C ALA A 68 0.96 -11.62 -1.66
N GLU A 69 1.09 -12.31 -0.52
CA GLU A 69 -0.04 -12.57 0.37
C GLU A 69 -0.46 -11.32 1.15
N CYS A 70 0.49 -10.49 1.58
CA CYS A 70 0.18 -9.19 2.17
C CYS A 70 -0.53 -8.27 1.17
N ALA A 71 -0.05 -8.19 -0.08
CA ALA A 71 -0.66 -7.43 -1.15
C ALA A 71 -2.11 -7.87 -1.42
N LYS A 72 -2.38 -9.18 -1.49
CA LYS A 72 -3.75 -9.72 -1.62
C LYS A 72 -4.66 -9.28 -0.47
N LYS A 73 -4.16 -9.25 0.77
CA LYS A 73 -4.94 -8.78 1.94
C LYS A 73 -5.27 -7.29 1.81
N LEU A 74 -4.33 -6.45 1.37
CA LEU A 74 -4.59 -5.02 1.13
C LEU A 74 -5.66 -4.84 0.04
N LEU A 75 -5.52 -5.52 -1.11
CA LEU A 75 -6.45 -5.41 -2.23
C LEU A 75 -7.88 -5.86 -1.87
N ALA A 76 -8.01 -6.77 -0.90
CA ALA A 76 -9.31 -7.23 -0.40
C ALA A 76 -9.91 -6.32 0.67
N ALA A 77 -9.13 -5.43 1.29
CA ALA A 77 -9.55 -4.62 2.42
C ALA A 77 -10.15 -3.27 2.00
N PRO A 78 -11.26 -2.82 2.62
CA PRO A 78 -11.90 -1.53 2.33
C PRO A 78 -11.17 -0.36 3.00
N VAL A 79 -9.91 -0.11 2.63
CA VAL A 79 -9.00 0.84 3.29
C VAL A 79 -9.28 2.30 2.89
N PHE A 80 -9.70 2.54 1.65
CA PHE A 80 -9.76 3.88 1.06
C PHE A 80 -11.19 4.43 1.09
N ASP A 81 -11.53 5.20 2.12
CA ASP A 81 -12.90 5.73 2.32
C ASP A 81 -13.96 4.60 2.31
N GLY A 82 -13.64 3.47 2.93
CA GLY A 82 -14.49 2.28 2.97
C GLY A 82 -14.54 1.48 1.66
N LYS A 83 -13.70 1.80 0.67
CA LYS A 83 -13.57 1.08 -0.61
C LYS A 83 -12.23 0.36 -0.72
N LYS A 84 -12.21 -0.68 -1.55
CA LYS A 84 -10.98 -1.38 -1.95
C LYS A 84 -10.23 -0.60 -3.01
N LEU A 85 -8.94 -0.86 -3.14
CA LEU A 85 -8.12 -0.20 -4.16
C LEU A 85 -8.62 -0.46 -5.59
N THR A 86 -9.04 -1.69 -5.89
CA THR A 86 -9.61 -2.06 -7.21
C THR A 86 -10.90 -1.33 -7.54
N GLU A 87 -11.59 -0.76 -6.55
CA GLU A 87 -12.83 -0.01 -6.76
C GLU A 87 -12.58 1.48 -7.00
N ILE A 88 -11.36 1.96 -6.73
CA ILE A 88 -10.98 3.36 -6.86
C ILE A 88 -9.87 3.58 -7.88
N GLU A 89 -9.38 2.53 -8.54
CA GLU A 89 -8.21 2.57 -9.44
C GLU A 89 -8.27 3.68 -10.51
N GLN A 90 -9.46 3.99 -11.03
CA GLN A 90 -9.66 5.01 -12.07
C GLN A 90 -9.63 6.44 -11.51
N ASP A 91 -9.82 6.59 -10.20
CA ASP A 91 -9.83 7.86 -9.46
C ASP A 91 -8.51 8.11 -8.71
N VAL A 92 -7.58 7.15 -8.75
CA VAL A 92 -6.29 7.23 -8.08
C VAL A 92 -5.29 7.98 -8.95
N GLN A 93 -4.57 8.91 -8.33
CA GLN A 93 -3.39 9.53 -8.90
C GLN A 93 -2.16 8.84 -8.31
N TRP A 94 -1.29 8.34 -9.18
CA TRP A 94 0.00 7.76 -8.81
C TRP A 94 1.01 8.91 -8.70
N VAL A 95 1.65 9.05 -7.54
CA VAL A 95 2.60 10.14 -7.26
C VAL A 95 3.98 9.54 -6.93
N ASP A 96 5.05 10.30 -7.11
CA ASP A 96 6.41 9.83 -6.78
C ASP A 96 6.78 10.01 -5.31
N ASP A 97 6.19 10.99 -4.62
CA ASP A 97 6.47 11.26 -3.20
C ASP A 97 5.31 11.99 -2.49
N GLU A 98 5.51 12.34 -1.22
CA GLU A 98 4.51 12.98 -0.35
C GLU A 98 4.10 14.41 -0.79
N MET A 99 4.79 15.03 -1.76
CA MET A 99 4.71 16.47 -2.03
C MET A 99 3.86 16.89 -3.25
N GLU A 100 3.12 15.99 -3.92
CA GLU A 100 2.31 16.28 -5.12
C GLU A 100 0.78 16.38 -4.90
#